data_AF-A0AAJ2NMP4-F1
#
_entry.id   AF-A0AAJ2NMP4-F1
#
_cell.length_a   1.000
_cell.length_b   1.000
_cell.length_c   1.000
_cell.angle_alpha   90.00
_cell.angle_beta   90.00
_cell.angle_gamma   90.00
#
_symmetry.space_group_name_H-M   'P 1'
#
loop_
_entity.id
_entity.type
_entity.pdbx_description
1 polymer ?
#
loop_
_entity_poly.entity_id
_entity_poly.type
_entity_poly.pdbx_seq_one_letter_code
_entity_poly.pdbx_strand_id
1 'polypeptide(L)'
;MFKKRKNTNDETDIWYSLVIMTDQEMSDEDYDKTQNKIDDHVDNVGFSCNLTRSQSDKEYLNELDERMNLNSYTKPIYVLFRINHDEIKSKEKALEKKHRFRHFFNLISFAEYDVIATKVMTSPRHLVFYSDSLEEAINFLKEH
;
A
#
# COMPACT_ATOMS: atom_id res chain seq x y z
N MET A 1 -7.40 3.26 -40.31
CA MET A 1 -6.23 3.80 -39.59
C MET A 1 -6.59 3.87 -38.11
N PHE A 2 -6.20 2.86 -37.33
CA PHE A 2 -6.44 2.83 -35.90
C PHE A 2 -5.38 3.71 -35.24
N LYS A 3 -5.79 4.87 -34.71
CA LYS A 3 -4.93 5.67 -33.83
C LYS A 3 -4.70 4.84 -32.57
N LYS A 4 -3.51 4.24 -32.45
CA LYS A 4 -2.99 3.73 -31.18
C LYS A 4 -3.16 4.84 -30.16
N ARG A 5 -3.98 4.61 -29.14
CA ARG A 5 -3.92 5.41 -27.91
C ARG A 5 -2.48 5.32 -27.45
N LYS A 6 -1.80 6.47 -27.34
CA LYS A 6 -0.51 6.57 -26.69
C LYS A 6 -0.69 6.00 -25.28
N ASN A 7 -0.08 4.85 -25.00
CA ASN A 7 0.27 4.50 -23.63
C ASN A 7 1.32 5.53 -23.21
N THR A 8 0.86 6.61 -22.61
CA THR A 8 1.66 7.49 -21.76
C THR A 8 1.23 7.18 -20.33
N ASN A 9 1.49 5.94 -19.89
CA ASN A 9 1.88 5.76 -18.50
C ASN A 9 3.39 5.71 -18.59
N ASP A 10 4.02 6.83 -18.28
CA ASP A 10 5.47 6.87 -18.18
C ASP A 10 5.85 5.84 -17.11
N GLU A 11 6.73 4.90 -17.45
CA GLU A 11 7.25 3.84 -16.56
C GLU A 11 8.10 4.42 -15.39
N THR A 12 7.96 5.71 -15.10
CA THR A 12 8.71 6.48 -14.09
C THR A 12 7.85 7.03 -12.96
N ASP A 13 6.51 6.91 -13.00
CA ASP A 13 5.67 7.38 -11.90
C ASP A 13 5.86 6.50 -10.68
N ILE A 14 6.35 7.09 -9.58
CA ILE A 14 6.52 6.40 -8.31
C ILE A 14 5.16 6.38 -7.62
N TRP A 15 4.63 5.19 -7.41
CA TRP A 15 3.36 5.01 -6.69
C TRP A 15 3.60 4.65 -5.24
N TYR A 16 2.70 5.12 -4.39
CA TYR A 16 2.74 4.90 -2.95
C TYR A 16 1.48 4.17 -2.47
N SER A 17 1.69 3.38 -1.42
CA SER A 17 0.65 2.77 -0.61
C SER A 17 0.58 3.53 0.69
N LEU A 18 -0.61 4.02 1.04
CA LEU A 18 -0.88 4.70 2.30
C LEU A 18 -1.58 3.75 3.26
N VAL A 19 -0.98 3.55 4.42
CA VAL A 19 -1.60 2.83 5.53
C VAL A 19 -1.91 3.81 6.63
N ILE A 20 -3.17 3.87 7.04
CA ILE A 20 -3.61 4.65 8.21
C ILE A 20 -3.60 3.68 9.39
N MET A 21 -2.58 3.80 10.23
CA MET A 21 -2.39 2.94 11.39
C MET A 21 -3.06 3.56 12.61
N THR A 22 -3.94 2.80 13.26
CA THR A 22 -4.69 3.24 14.45
C THR A 22 -4.67 2.16 15.54
N ASP A 23 -4.83 2.57 16.81
CA ASP A 23 -4.99 1.62 17.91
C ASP A 23 -6.35 0.89 17.87
N GLN A 24 -7.39 1.63 17.49
CA GLN A 24 -8.77 1.16 17.33
C GLN A 24 -9.26 1.40 15.92
N GLU A 25 -10.26 0.63 15.49
CA GLU A 25 -10.87 0.77 14.17
C GLU A 25 -11.40 2.20 13.96
N MET A 26 -11.03 2.80 12.84
CA MET A 26 -11.51 4.13 12.45
C MET A 26 -12.90 4.00 11.81
N SER A 27 -13.74 5.01 11.96
CA SER A 27 -15.04 5.04 11.29
C SER A 27 -14.87 5.16 9.77
N ASP A 28 -15.79 4.58 9.00
CA ASP A 28 -15.81 4.71 7.54
C ASP A 28 -15.87 6.18 7.10
N GLU A 29 -16.63 7.03 7.82
CA GLU A 29 -16.71 8.47 7.52
C GLU A 29 -15.36 9.19 7.68
N ASP A 30 -14.58 8.84 8.70
CA ASP A 30 -13.27 9.47 8.93
C ASP A 30 -12.23 8.95 7.93
N TYR A 31 -12.36 7.68 7.52
CA TYR A 31 -11.59 7.12 6.42
C TYR A 31 -11.86 7.85 5.11
N ASP A 32 -13.13 7.98 4.74
CA ASP A 32 -13.54 8.64 3.49
C ASP A 32 -13.09 10.11 3.47
N LYS A 33 -13.20 10.84 4.59
CA LYS A 33 -12.69 12.21 4.69
C LYS A 33 -11.18 12.27 4.46
N THR A 34 -10.45 11.32 5.03
CA THR A 34 -8.99 11.23 4.88
C THR A 34 -8.63 10.95 3.42
N GLN A 35 -9.28 9.95 2.82
CA GLN A 35 -9.05 9.56 1.44
C GLN A 35 -9.35 10.70 0.47
N ASN A 36 -10.53 11.34 0.59
CA ASN A 36 -10.90 12.48 -0.24
C ASN A 36 -9.86 13.61 -0.16
N LYS A 37 -9.33 13.89 1.04
CA LYS A 37 -8.31 14.93 1.21
C LYS A 37 -6.98 14.59 0.54
N ILE A 38 -6.65 13.31 0.42
CA ILE A 38 -5.46 12.86 -0.31
C ILE A 38 -5.70 12.98 -1.81
N ASP A 39 -6.82 12.46 -2.28
CA ASP A 39 -7.20 12.48 -3.70
C ASP A 39 -7.34 13.92 -4.24
N ASP A 40 -7.77 14.87 -3.40
CA ASP A 40 -7.83 16.30 -3.74
C ASP A 40 -6.44 16.97 -3.91
N HIS A 41 -5.37 16.30 -3.49
CA HIS A 41 -4.04 16.89 -3.35
C HIS A 41 -2.92 16.16 -4.08
N VAL A 42 -3.04 14.85 -4.30
CA VAL A 42 -2.00 14.01 -4.91
C VAL A 42 -2.61 12.85 -5.69
N ASP A 43 -2.03 12.52 -6.85
CA ASP A 43 -2.50 11.44 -7.74
C ASP A 43 -1.66 10.16 -7.65
N ASN A 44 -0.56 10.16 -6.89
CA ASN A 44 0.42 9.07 -6.83
C ASN A 44 0.18 8.03 -5.71
N VAL A 45 -1.03 8.00 -5.14
CA VAL A 45 -1.45 6.99 -4.16
C VAL A 45 -2.27 5.91 -4.86
N GLY A 46 -1.70 4.70 -4.98
CA GLY A 46 -2.31 3.58 -5.71
C GLY A 46 -3.07 2.60 -4.83
N PHE A 47 -2.87 2.68 -3.51
CA PHE A 47 -3.52 1.81 -2.53
C PHE A 47 -3.62 2.53 -1.19
N SER A 48 -4.79 2.46 -0.56
CA SER A 48 -4.99 2.92 0.80
C SER A 48 -5.70 1.87 1.63
N CYS A 49 -5.27 1.69 2.89
CA CYS A 49 -5.97 0.82 3.82
C CYS A 49 -5.82 1.25 5.28
N ASN A 50 -6.78 0.84 6.10
CA ASN A 50 -6.67 0.94 7.56
C ASN A 50 -5.91 -0.24 8.13
N LEU A 51 -5.04 0.03 9.08
CA LEU A 51 -4.35 -0.99 9.87
C LEU A 51 -4.63 -0.76 11.34
N THR A 52 -5.46 -1.63 11.92
CA THR A 52 -5.73 -1.61 13.36
C THR A 52 -4.71 -2.48 14.09
N ARG A 53 -3.93 -1.88 14.99
CA ARG A 53 -2.83 -2.56 15.70
C ARG A 53 -3.32 -3.76 16.51
N SER A 54 -4.48 -3.65 17.16
CA SER A 54 -5.06 -4.75 17.95
C SER A 54 -5.45 -5.99 17.13
N GLN A 55 -5.63 -5.85 15.82
CA GLN A 55 -6.02 -6.92 14.90
C GLN A 55 -4.86 -7.40 14.01
N SER A 56 -3.72 -6.71 14.08
CA SER A 56 -2.57 -6.99 13.21
C SER A 56 -1.65 -8.06 13.79
N ASP A 57 -0.91 -8.72 12.89
CA ASP A 57 0.10 -9.69 13.28
C ASP A 57 1.24 -9.03 14.07
N LYS A 58 1.66 -9.67 15.16
CA LYS A 58 2.66 -9.10 16.08
C LYS A 58 4.05 -9.03 15.48
N GLU A 59 4.44 -10.01 14.66
CA GLU A 59 5.77 -9.99 14.03
C GLU A 59 5.84 -8.85 13.02
N TYR A 60 4.78 -8.67 12.22
CA TYR A 60 4.65 -7.53 11.32
C TYR A 60 4.72 -6.18 12.05
N LEU A 61 3.98 -6.03 13.16
CA LEU A 61 4.01 -4.79 13.95
C LEU A 61 5.40 -4.51 14.52
N ASN A 62 6.10 -5.53 15.01
CA ASN A 62 7.46 -5.37 15.53
C ASN A 62 8.42 -4.91 14.42
N GLU A 63 8.39 -5.53 13.23
CA GLU A 63 9.22 -5.12 12.10
C GLU A 63 8.93 -3.67 11.67
N LEU A 64 7.67 -3.25 11.73
CA LEU A 64 7.26 -1.91 11.37
C LEU A 64 7.69 -0.89 12.44
N ASP A 65 7.48 -1.19 13.72
CA ASP A 65 7.87 -0.34 14.85
C ASP A 65 9.40 -0.16 14.93
N GLU A 66 10.18 -1.21 14.66
CA GLU A 66 11.66 -1.15 14.56
C GLU A 66 12.12 -0.13 13.51
N ARG A 67 11.35 0.04 12.44
CA ARG A 67 11.66 1.01 11.37
C ARG A 67 11.12 2.41 11.66
N MET A 68 9.96 2.52 12.31
CA MET A 68 9.32 3.81 12.58
C MET A 68 9.82 4.49 13.87
N ASN A 69 10.57 3.80 14.73
CA ASN A 69 11.12 4.35 15.98
C ASN A 69 10.11 5.23 16.75
N LEU A 70 8.86 4.76 16.83
CA LEU A 70 7.75 5.54 17.35
C LEU A 70 7.67 5.39 18.87
N ASN A 71 7.68 6.54 19.56
CA ASN A 71 7.64 6.61 21.01
C ASN A 71 6.22 6.69 21.59
N SER A 72 5.19 6.95 20.76
CA SER A 72 3.79 7.05 21.19
C SER A 72 2.81 6.92 20.02
N TYR A 73 1.61 6.39 20.27
CA TYR A 73 0.58 6.04 19.28
C TYR A 73 -0.78 6.71 19.57
N THR A 74 -0.78 7.87 20.21
CA THR A 74 -2.03 8.54 20.65
C THR A 74 -2.91 9.09 19.52
N LYS A 75 -2.45 9.01 18.26
CA LYS A 75 -3.13 9.50 17.06
C LYS A 75 -2.96 8.49 15.91
N PRO A 76 -3.81 8.56 14.87
CA PRO A 76 -3.56 7.87 13.62
C PRO A 76 -2.17 8.21 13.08
N ILE A 77 -1.47 7.20 12.60
CA ILE A 77 -0.16 7.35 11.97
C ILE A 77 -0.31 7.01 10.50
N TYR A 78 0.07 7.95 9.66
CA TYR A 78 0.07 7.81 8.21
C TYR A 78 1.41 7.21 7.81
N VAL A 79 1.37 6.02 7.23
CA VAL A 79 2.55 5.23 6.89
C VAL A 79 2.58 5.05 5.38
N LEU A 80 3.65 5.52 4.73
CA LEU A 80 3.80 5.47 3.28
C LEU A 80 4.84 4.43 2.88
N PHE A 81 4.42 3.55 1.98
CA PHE A 81 5.27 2.54 1.36
C PHE A 81 5.40 2.84 -0.12
N ARG A 82 6.61 2.72 -0.66
CA ARG A 82 6.80 2.77 -2.11
C ARG A 82 6.32 1.47 -2.73
N ILE A 83 5.45 1.53 -3.73
CA ILE A 83 4.97 0.34 -4.43
C ILE A 83 6.07 -0.18 -5.35
N ASN A 84 6.50 -1.42 -5.10
CA ASN A 84 7.44 -2.14 -5.94
C ASN A 84 6.69 -3.09 -6.90
N HIS A 85 6.30 -2.56 -8.06
CA HIS A 85 5.58 -3.34 -9.08
C HIS A 85 6.35 -4.56 -9.59
N ASP A 86 7.68 -4.49 -9.63
CA ASP A 86 8.51 -5.61 -10.08
C ASP A 86 8.52 -6.75 -9.05
N GLU A 87 8.54 -6.42 -7.76
CA GLU A 87 8.41 -7.42 -6.70
C GLU A 87 7.02 -8.06 -6.71
N ILE A 88 5.95 -7.28 -6.92
CA ILE A 88 4.58 -7.82 -7.07
C ILE A 88 4.56 -8.84 -8.21
N LYS A 89 4.94 -8.43 -9.43
CA LYS A 89 4.99 -9.31 -10.61
C LYS A 89 5.84 -10.55 -10.38
N SER A 90 6.97 -10.41 -9.68
CA SER A 90 7.85 -11.54 -9.35
C SER A 90 7.17 -12.55 -8.42
N LYS A 91 6.48 -12.07 -7.37
CA LYS A 91 5.74 -12.95 -6.44
C LYS A 91 4.51 -13.58 -7.07
N GLU A 92 3.79 -12.87 -7.92
CA GLU A 92 2.67 -13.42 -8.70
C GLU A 92 3.15 -14.58 -9.60
N LYS A 93 4.23 -14.36 -10.36
CA LYS A 93 4.86 -15.43 -11.17
C LYS A 93 5.34 -16.61 -10.32
N ALA A 94 5.83 -16.35 -9.11
CA ALA A 94 6.22 -17.40 -8.18
C ALA A 94 5.00 -18.22 -7.70
N LEU A 95 3.86 -17.59 -7.46
CA LEU A 95 2.59 -18.27 -7.13
C LEU A 95 2.15 -19.16 -8.29
N GLU A 96 2.12 -18.64 -9.51
CA GLU A 96 1.78 -19.39 -10.72
C GLU A 96 2.71 -20.59 -10.92
N LYS A 97 4.02 -20.38 -10.74
CA LYS A 97 5.04 -21.43 -10.85
C LYS A 97 4.92 -22.48 -9.74
N LYS A 98 4.49 -22.10 -8.53
CA LYS A 98 4.23 -23.03 -7.42
C LYS A 98 2.96 -23.84 -7.68
N HIS A 99 1.95 -23.23 -8.29
CA HIS A 99 0.65 -23.84 -8.56
C HIS A 99 0.39 -24.02 -10.07
N ARG A 100 1.39 -24.52 -10.81
CA ARG A 100 1.36 -24.63 -12.30
C ARG A 100 0.09 -25.27 -12.84
N PHE A 101 -0.37 -26.36 -12.23
CA PHE A 101 -1.60 -27.03 -12.66
C PHE A 101 -2.84 -26.16 -12.41
N ARG A 102 -2.94 -25.51 -11.24
CA ARG A 102 -4.05 -24.59 -10.96
C ARG A 102 -4.01 -23.39 -11.91
N HIS A 103 -2.84 -22.82 -12.16
CA HIS A 103 -2.68 -21.73 -13.14
C HIS A 103 -3.11 -22.18 -14.54
N PHE A 104 -2.67 -23.36 -15.00
CA PHE A 104 -3.06 -23.91 -16.30
C PHE A 104 -4.57 -24.08 -16.46
N PHE A 105 -5.27 -24.46 -15.37
CA PHE A 105 -6.73 -24.58 -15.36
C PHE A 105 -7.46 -23.29 -14.92
N ASN A 106 -6.77 -22.14 -14.83
CA ASN A 106 -7.33 -20.87 -14.34
C ASN A 106 -8.04 -20.96 -12.96
N LEU A 107 -7.49 -21.78 -12.07
CA LEU A 107 -8.00 -22.05 -10.71
C LEU A 107 -7.28 -21.25 -9.62
N ILE A 108 -6.40 -20.31 -9.99
CA ILE A 108 -5.86 -19.33 -9.04
C ILE A 108 -6.84 -18.17 -9.02
N SER A 109 -7.41 -17.89 -7.84
CA SER A 109 -8.40 -16.85 -7.67
C SER A 109 -7.75 -15.46 -7.71
N PHE A 110 -8.53 -14.45 -8.10
CA PHE A 110 -8.09 -13.05 -8.01
C PHE A 110 -7.69 -12.67 -6.57
N ALA A 111 -8.42 -13.16 -5.57
CA ALA A 111 -8.12 -12.94 -4.15
C ALA A 111 -6.71 -13.44 -3.74
N GLU A 112 -6.22 -14.53 -4.34
CA GLU A 112 -4.86 -15.01 -4.07
C GLU A 112 -3.79 -14.05 -4.60
N TYR A 113 -4.02 -13.42 -5.75
CA TYR A 113 -3.13 -12.38 -6.28
C TYR A 113 -3.19 -11.11 -5.43
N ASP A 114 -4.40 -10.69 -5.05
CA ASP A 114 -4.63 -9.49 -4.25
C ASP A 114 -3.96 -9.56 -2.87
N VAL A 115 -4.01 -10.73 -2.21
CA VAL A 115 -3.28 -10.97 -0.96
C VAL A 115 -1.77 -10.83 -1.14
N ILE A 116 -1.21 -11.25 -2.29
CA ILE A 116 0.22 -11.09 -2.57
C ILE A 116 0.55 -9.62 -2.80
N ALA A 117 -0.24 -8.92 -3.62
CA ALA A 117 -0.07 -7.51 -3.93
C ALA A 117 -0.11 -6.67 -2.65
N THR A 118 -1.15 -6.84 -1.84
CA THR A 118 -1.32 -6.14 -0.55
C THR A 118 -0.11 -6.37 0.37
N LYS A 119 0.35 -7.62 0.52
CA LYS A 119 1.54 -7.93 1.35
C LYS A 119 2.83 -7.27 0.89
N VAL A 120 2.98 -7.02 -0.42
CA VAL A 120 4.14 -6.28 -0.95
C VAL A 120 3.93 -4.78 -0.74
N MET A 121 2.74 -4.27 -1.05
CA MET A 121 2.38 -2.85 -0.93
C MET A 121 2.45 -2.32 0.49
N THR A 122 2.29 -3.16 1.51
CA THR A 122 2.40 -2.78 2.92
C THR A 122 3.65 -3.36 3.59
N SER A 123 4.61 -3.89 2.83
CA SER A 123 5.81 -4.50 3.43
C SER A 123 6.65 -3.45 4.15
N PRO A 124 7.05 -3.66 5.43
CA PRO A 124 7.95 -2.77 6.16
C PRO A 124 9.22 -2.45 5.39
N ARG A 125 9.68 -3.38 4.53
CA ARG A 125 10.84 -3.22 3.63
C ARG A 125 10.78 -2.00 2.73
N HIS A 126 9.58 -1.63 2.29
CA HIS A 126 9.33 -0.53 1.36
C HIS A 126 8.83 0.75 2.06
N LEU A 127 8.87 0.78 3.39
CA LEU A 127 8.56 1.98 4.16
C LEU A 127 9.50 3.12 3.75
N VAL A 128 8.92 4.25 3.36
CA VAL A 128 9.67 5.45 2.96
C VAL A 128 9.41 6.64 3.87
N PHE A 129 8.23 6.72 4.47
CA PHE A 129 7.82 7.85 5.28
C PHE A 129 6.74 7.44 6.27
N TYR A 130 6.70 8.11 7.42
CA TYR A 130 5.60 8.03 8.36
C TYR A 130 5.44 9.37 9.09
N SER A 131 4.21 9.71 9.47
CA SER A 131 3.92 10.91 10.28
C SER A 131 2.59 10.75 11.03
N ASP A 132 2.42 11.46 12.14
CA ASP A 132 1.14 11.64 12.82
C ASP A 132 0.31 12.81 12.25
N SER A 133 0.82 13.50 11.22
CA SER A 133 0.14 14.55 10.44
C SER A 133 -0.15 14.09 9.02
N LEU A 134 -1.42 14.20 8.64
CA LEU A 134 -1.86 13.96 7.26
C LEU A 134 -1.25 14.98 6.30
N GLU A 135 -1.11 16.23 6.73
CA GLU A 135 -0.50 17.30 5.93
C GLU A 135 0.96 16.99 5.59
N GLU A 136 1.73 16.46 6.54
CA GLU A 136 3.12 16.06 6.28
C GLU A 136 3.20 14.88 5.29
N ALA A 137 2.31 13.90 5.42
CA ALA A 137 2.23 12.79 4.46
C ALA A 137 1.87 13.28 3.04
N ILE A 138 0.92 14.21 2.93
CA ILE A 138 0.54 14.83 1.65
C ILE A 138 1.70 15.65 1.09
N ASN A 139 2.43 16.41 1.91
CA ASN A 139 3.58 17.18 1.46
C ASN A 139 4.69 16.27 0.94
N PHE A 140 4.98 15.17 1.63
CA PHE A 140 5.93 14.16 1.16
C PHE A 140 5.54 13.64 -0.24
N LEU A 141 4.27 13.31 -0.44
CA LEU A 141 3.73 12.81 -1.72
C LEU A 141 3.71 13.87 -2.84
N LYS A 142 3.68 15.17 -2.51
CA LYS A 142 3.80 16.25 -3.50
C LYS A 142 5.24 16.47 -3.96
N GLU A 143 6.20 16.18 -3.10
CA GLU A 143 7.62 16.38 -3.35
C GLU A 143 8.27 15.20 -4.10
N HIS A 144 7.59 14.05 -4.19
CA HIS A 144 8.11 12.79 -4.75
C HIS A 144 7.14 12.14 -5.74
#